data_AF-A0AAN7UMN1-F1
#
_entry.id   AF-A0AAN7UMN1-F1
#
_cell.length_a   1.000
_cell.length_b   1.000
_cell.length_c   1.000
_cell.angle_alpha   90.00
_cell.angle_beta   90.00
_cell.angle_gamma   90.00
#
_symmetry.space_group_name_H-M   'P 1'
#
loop_
_entity.id
_entity.type
_entity.pdbx_description
1 polymer ?
#
loop_
_entity_poly.entity_id
_entity_poly.type
_entity_poly.pdbx_seq_one_letter_code
_entity_poly.pdbx_strand_id
1 'polypeptide(L)'
;MSQVGNLENIADNFTYVENNKTREITSGIFFNAFVIDHRHTIADTVECATYTELIITRNASGASTPHVIGTQIRHNPTDMSCYLIDLIVSGPGSWLFNASQTLYWARRENWSVISESKRDKRETIKAAADAYLDMWSNKSAINAVPWGTPCARLEGSVYTGNGGPNDSCKPGIPTNNSQAPNSHRRYVIDESYGSIDVLCIFEHLANAPDSHEFRLENGKLRYIHTITLADSNVVRPELSGI
;
A
#
# COMPACT_ATOMS: atom_id res chain seq x y z
N MET A 1 6.20 29.54 -2.19
CA MET A 1 5.71 28.96 -0.92
C MET A 1 5.77 27.46 -1.07
N SER A 2 6.38 26.75 -0.12
CA SER A 2 6.41 25.28 -0.14
C SER A 2 4.99 24.73 0.06
N GLN A 3 4.70 23.52 -0.46
CA GLN A 3 3.39 22.87 -0.34
C GLN A 3 2.97 22.67 1.14
N VAL A 4 3.94 22.60 2.04
CA VAL A 4 3.73 22.41 3.48
C VAL A 4 3.25 23.67 4.22
N GLY A 5 3.27 24.84 3.59
CA GLY A 5 2.88 26.11 4.24
C GLY A 5 1.40 26.21 4.61
N ASN A 6 0.56 25.31 4.10
CA ASN A 6 -0.88 25.22 4.40
C ASN A 6 -1.21 24.09 5.40
N LEU A 7 -0.20 23.45 6.00
CA LEU A 7 -0.46 22.45 7.03
C LEU A 7 -0.94 23.14 8.30
N GLU A 8 -2.12 22.74 8.77
CA GLU A 8 -2.75 23.22 9.98
C GLU A 8 -2.93 22.06 10.97
N ASN A 9 -3.14 22.38 12.25
CA ASN A 9 -3.34 21.39 13.33
C ASN A 9 -2.25 20.30 13.40
N ILE A 10 -0.98 20.71 13.31
CA ILE A 10 0.17 19.82 13.46
C ILE A 10 0.54 19.72 14.95
N ALA A 11 0.75 18.49 15.44
CA ALA A 11 1.12 18.24 16.83
C ALA A 11 2.57 18.67 17.12
N ASP A 12 2.87 19.05 18.37
CA ASP A 12 4.22 19.43 18.79
C ASP A 12 5.26 18.32 18.60
N ASN A 13 4.83 17.05 18.68
CA ASN A 13 5.66 15.86 18.48
C ASN A 13 5.58 15.31 17.04
N PHE A 14 5.19 16.14 16.08
CA PHE A 14 5.04 15.73 14.69
C PHE A 14 6.31 15.08 14.12
N THR A 15 6.12 13.96 13.41
CA THR A 15 7.18 13.25 12.70
C THR A 15 6.80 13.03 11.24
N TYR A 16 7.75 13.27 10.35
CA TYR A 16 7.67 12.91 8.94
C TYR A 16 8.61 11.74 8.63
N VAL A 17 8.04 10.67 8.08
CA VAL A 17 8.78 9.47 7.65
C VAL A 17 8.54 9.27 6.17
N GLU A 18 9.63 9.11 5.42
CA GLU A 18 9.58 8.78 4.00
C GLU A 18 10.53 7.61 3.75
N ASN A 19 10.00 6.53 3.17
CA ASN A 19 10.72 5.32 2.84
C ASN A 19 11.45 4.73 4.05
N ASN A 20 10.73 4.60 5.17
CA ASN A 20 11.21 4.13 6.48
C ASN A 20 12.38 4.96 7.07
N LYS A 21 12.52 6.23 6.67
CA LYS A 21 13.52 7.16 7.22
C LYS A 21 12.86 8.44 7.70
N THR A 22 13.16 8.84 8.93
CA THR A 22 12.76 10.16 9.44
C THR A 22 13.48 11.25 8.64
N ARG A 23 12.73 12.26 8.19
CA ARG A 23 13.24 13.39 7.39
C ARG A 23 12.54 14.69 7.76
N GLU A 24 13.10 15.81 7.31
CA GLU A 24 12.40 17.08 7.29
C GLU A 24 11.34 17.08 6.19
N ILE A 25 10.09 17.43 6.53
CA ILE A 25 8.96 17.42 5.58
C ILE A 25 9.20 18.33 4.36
N THR A 26 10.01 19.37 4.51
CA THR A 26 10.40 20.30 3.43
C THR A 26 11.45 19.74 2.48
N SER A 27 12.04 18.58 2.78
CA SER A 27 13.11 17.95 1.98
C SER A 27 12.64 16.73 1.18
N GLY A 28 11.44 16.24 1.46
CA GLY A 28 10.87 15.02 0.88
C GLY A 28 10.03 15.27 -0.38
N ILE A 29 9.16 14.30 -0.68
CA ILE A 29 8.28 14.32 -1.86
C ILE A 29 7.42 15.60 -1.94
N PHE A 30 7.05 16.17 -0.80
CA PHE A 30 6.28 17.41 -0.68
C PHE A 30 7.00 18.68 -1.15
N PHE A 31 8.30 18.62 -1.44
CA PHE A 31 9.01 19.73 -2.09
C PHE A 31 8.51 19.97 -3.53
N ASN A 32 7.94 18.95 -4.17
CA ASN A 32 7.50 19.00 -5.56
C ASN A 32 5.98 19.24 -5.66
N ALA A 33 5.57 20.04 -6.64
CA ALA A 33 4.15 20.22 -6.98
C ALA A 33 3.73 19.19 -8.05
N PHE A 34 2.76 18.34 -7.72
CA PHE A 34 2.31 17.24 -8.58
C PHE A 34 0.90 17.42 -9.12
N VAL A 35 0.61 16.73 -10.23
CA VAL A 35 -0.78 16.48 -10.64
C VAL A 35 -1.14 15.06 -10.20
N ILE A 36 -2.15 14.95 -9.36
CA ILE A 36 -2.66 13.65 -8.88
C ILE A 36 -3.55 13.07 -9.98
N ASP A 37 -3.08 12.01 -10.66
CA ASP A 37 -3.83 11.36 -11.74
C ASP A 37 -4.82 10.30 -11.23
N HIS A 38 -4.55 9.73 -10.05
CA HIS A 38 -5.47 8.88 -9.30
C HIS A 38 -5.21 8.98 -7.80
N ARG A 39 -6.29 8.82 -7.02
CA ARG A 39 -6.27 8.81 -5.56
C ARG A 39 -7.27 7.78 -5.06
N HIS A 40 -6.81 6.89 -4.18
CA HIS A 40 -7.64 6.01 -3.37
C HIS A 40 -7.36 6.31 -1.90
N THR A 41 -8.40 6.52 -1.08
CA THR A 41 -8.25 6.88 0.33
C THR A 41 -9.19 6.02 1.16
N ILE A 42 -8.68 5.49 2.28
CA ILE A 42 -9.45 4.81 3.31
C ILE A 42 -9.21 5.47 4.67
N ALA A 43 -10.19 5.35 5.57
CA ALA A 43 -10.14 6.00 6.88
C ALA A 43 -10.38 5.00 8.01
N ASP A 44 -9.41 4.91 8.91
CA ASP A 44 -9.49 4.15 10.15
C ASP A 44 -10.05 5.03 11.26
N THR A 45 -11.34 4.89 11.50
CA THR A 45 -12.07 5.67 12.52
C THR A 45 -11.79 5.22 13.95
N VAL A 46 -11.18 4.04 14.13
CA VAL A 46 -10.78 3.52 15.44
C VAL A 46 -9.42 4.09 15.85
N GLU A 47 -8.46 4.10 14.93
CA GLU A 47 -7.08 4.54 15.18
C GLU A 47 -6.83 6.01 14.78
N CYS A 48 -7.88 6.76 14.41
CA CYS A 48 -7.79 8.15 13.95
C CYS A 48 -6.73 8.35 12.84
N ALA A 49 -6.72 7.43 11.87
CA ALA A 49 -5.71 7.37 10.83
C ALA A 49 -6.34 7.27 9.44
N THR A 50 -5.59 7.64 8.40
CA THR A 50 -5.98 7.46 7.00
C THR A 50 -4.86 6.81 6.23
N TYR A 51 -5.20 6.02 5.23
CA TYR A 51 -4.27 5.60 4.20
C TYR A 51 -4.70 6.22 2.87
N THR A 52 -3.74 6.64 2.05
CA THR A 52 -4.01 7.10 0.69
C THR A 52 -2.96 6.57 -0.27
N GLU A 53 -3.43 5.92 -1.34
CA GLU A 53 -2.64 5.65 -2.54
C GLU A 53 -2.78 6.83 -3.50
N LEU A 54 -1.65 7.36 -3.97
CA LEU A 54 -1.56 8.38 -5.01
C LEU A 54 -0.79 7.83 -6.20
N ILE A 55 -1.33 8.03 -7.40
CA ILE A 55 -0.60 7.76 -8.66
C ILE A 55 -0.40 9.09 -9.39
N ILE A 56 0.85 9.40 -9.67
CA ILE A 56 1.31 10.63 -10.29
C ILE A 56 2.11 10.24 -11.53
N THR A 57 1.80 10.84 -12.67
CA THR A 57 2.58 10.65 -13.92
C THR A 57 3.36 11.90 -14.33
N ARG A 58 2.97 13.07 -13.81
CA ARG A 58 3.51 14.38 -14.18
C ARG A 58 3.42 15.43 -13.07
N ASN A 59 4.33 16.41 -13.12
CA ASN A 59 4.34 17.54 -12.20
C ASN A 59 3.35 18.64 -12.66
N ALA A 60 3.24 19.70 -11.86
CA ALA A 60 2.39 20.85 -12.15
C ALA A 60 2.75 21.59 -13.46
N SER A 61 3.99 21.49 -13.96
CA SER A 61 4.38 22.05 -15.26
C SER A 61 4.14 21.11 -16.44
N GLY A 62 3.64 19.89 -16.21
CA GLY A 62 3.39 18.88 -17.22
C GLY A 62 4.60 18.00 -17.57
N ALA A 63 5.75 18.22 -16.92
CA ALA A 63 6.91 17.34 -17.09
C ALA A 63 6.69 15.98 -16.41
N SER A 64 7.19 14.91 -17.02
CA SER A 64 7.06 13.55 -16.47
C SER A 64 7.74 13.45 -15.10
N THR A 65 7.01 12.92 -14.12
CA THR A 65 7.50 12.69 -12.74
C THR A 65 6.77 11.49 -12.12
N PRO A 66 6.97 10.28 -12.67
CA PRO A 66 6.14 9.15 -12.30
C PRO A 66 6.41 8.74 -10.84
N HIS A 67 5.36 8.68 -10.02
CA HIS A 67 5.40 8.16 -8.66
C HIS A 67 4.12 7.38 -8.35
N VAL A 68 4.26 6.33 -7.54
CA VAL A 68 3.14 5.67 -6.83
C VAL A 68 3.47 5.76 -5.34
N ILE A 69 2.57 6.34 -4.57
CA ILE A 69 2.82 6.72 -3.19
C ILE A 69 1.73 6.15 -2.30
N GLY A 70 2.11 5.39 -1.28
CA GLY A 70 1.24 5.01 -0.17
C GLY A 70 1.56 5.90 1.02
N THR A 71 0.56 6.53 1.63
CA THR A 71 0.75 7.39 2.81
C THR A 71 -0.21 7.04 3.92
N GLN A 72 0.31 6.81 5.12
CA GLN A 72 -0.48 6.78 6.35
C GLN A 72 -0.32 8.11 7.09
N ILE A 73 -1.46 8.75 7.43
CA ILE A 73 -1.50 9.95 8.26
C ILE A 73 -2.21 9.60 9.55
N ARG A 74 -1.63 9.96 10.70
CA ARG A 74 -2.19 9.67 12.02
C ARG A 74 -2.41 10.92 12.85
N HIS A 75 -3.51 10.91 13.59
CA HIS A 75 -3.96 12.04 14.38
C HIS A 75 -4.13 11.66 15.84
N ASN A 76 -3.87 12.60 16.73
CA ASN A 76 -4.14 12.44 18.15
C ASN A 76 -5.66 12.31 18.37
N PRO A 77 -6.17 11.25 19.04
CA PRO A 77 -7.62 11.05 19.19
C PRO A 77 -8.37 12.14 19.97
N THR A 78 -7.64 13.00 20.69
CA THR A 78 -8.24 14.02 21.56
C THR A 78 -8.51 15.33 20.84
N ASP A 79 -7.58 15.79 20.00
CA ASP A 79 -7.64 17.11 19.33
C ASP A 79 -7.50 17.01 17.81
N MET A 80 -7.40 15.79 17.28
CA MET A 80 -7.19 15.49 15.86
C MET A 80 -5.93 16.13 15.28
N SER A 81 -4.96 16.53 16.11
CA SER A 81 -3.70 17.08 15.64
C SER A 81 -2.88 15.99 14.94
N CYS A 82 -2.36 16.29 13.75
CA CYS A 82 -1.56 15.35 12.98
C CYS A 82 -0.17 15.20 13.64
N TYR A 83 0.16 13.99 14.08
CA TYR A 83 1.44 13.70 14.74
C TYR A 83 2.37 12.83 13.88
N LEU A 84 1.85 12.16 12.85
CA LEU A 84 2.65 11.34 11.96
C LEU A 84 2.14 11.41 10.52
N ILE A 85 3.06 11.64 9.60
CA ILE A 85 2.89 11.38 8.17
C ILE A 85 3.99 10.39 7.77
N ASP A 86 3.61 9.18 7.36
CA ASP A 86 4.52 8.09 6.98
C ASP A 86 4.23 7.65 5.54
N LEU A 87 5.22 7.75 4.65
CA LEU A 87 5.06 7.46 3.23
C LEU A 87 6.02 6.40 2.73
N ILE A 88 5.53 5.63 1.78
CA ILE A 88 6.32 4.85 0.84
C ILE A 88 6.17 5.52 -0.53
N VAL A 89 7.27 6.07 -1.04
CA VAL A 89 7.33 6.89 -2.27
C VAL A 89 8.14 6.15 -3.32
N SER A 90 7.46 5.43 -4.22
CA SER A 90 8.11 4.73 -5.33
C SER A 90 8.27 5.61 -6.56
N GLY A 91 9.26 5.28 -7.38
CA GLY A 91 9.59 5.98 -8.62
C GLY A 91 10.43 5.09 -9.56
N PRO A 92 10.92 5.63 -10.68
CA PRO A 92 11.77 4.89 -11.61
C PRO A 92 12.91 4.14 -10.90
N GLY A 93 13.07 2.85 -11.20
CA GLY A 93 14.04 1.95 -10.55
C GLY A 93 13.46 1.13 -9.39
N SER A 94 12.33 1.54 -8.81
CA SER A 94 11.62 0.75 -7.78
C SER A 94 11.08 -0.57 -8.35
N TRP A 95 10.74 -1.51 -7.47
CA TRP A 95 10.32 -2.87 -7.82
C TRP A 95 9.14 -2.86 -8.81
N LEU A 96 9.35 -3.46 -9.99
CA LEU A 96 8.32 -3.62 -11.02
C LEU A 96 7.61 -2.31 -11.40
N PHE A 97 8.27 -1.16 -11.25
CA PHE A 97 7.62 0.15 -11.29
C PHE A 97 7.27 0.61 -12.71
N ASN A 98 6.01 1.03 -12.90
CA ASN A 98 5.55 1.83 -14.04
C ASN A 98 4.23 2.53 -13.68
N ALA A 99 4.29 3.81 -13.31
CA ALA A 99 3.13 4.57 -12.84
C ALA A 99 1.96 4.62 -13.85
N SER A 100 2.23 4.70 -15.16
CA SER A 100 1.17 4.72 -16.17
C SER A 100 0.44 3.37 -16.26
N GLN A 101 1.15 2.27 -16.07
CA GLN A 101 0.58 0.93 -16.06
C GLN A 101 -0.15 0.63 -14.74
N THR A 102 0.38 1.08 -13.60
CA THR A 102 -0.35 1.05 -12.31
C THR A 102 -1.66 1.84 -12.43
N LEU A 103 -1.60 3.07 -12.97
CA LEU A 103 -2.78 3.92 -13.22
C LEU A 103 -3.82 3.22 -14.12
N TYR A 104 -3.35 2.51 -15.14
CA TYR A 104 -4.23 1.76 -16.05
C TYR A 104 -5.05 0.71 -15.29
N TRP A 105 -4.42 -0.06 -14.40
CA TRP A 105 -5.12 -1.12 -13.65
C TRP A 105 -5.97 -0.57 -12.51
N ALA A 106 -5.43 0.34 -11.69
CA ALA A 106 -6.16 0.94 -10.57
C ALA A 106 -7.50 1.58 -11.01
N ARG A 107 -7.55 2.20 -12.19
CA ARG A 107 -8.79 2.79 -12.76
C ARG A 107 -9.85 1.77 -13.20
N ARG A 108 -9.52 0.49 -13.30
CA ARG A 108 -10.42 -0.59 -13.76
C ARG A 108 -10.98 -1.40 -12.61
N GLU A 109 -10.42 -1.25 -11.42
CA GLU A 109 -10.87 -1.95 -10.23
C GLU A 109 -12.04 -1.25 -9.57
N ASN A 110 -12.82 -2.01 -8.80
CA ASN A 110 -13.94 -1.48 -8.05
C ASN A 110 -13.61 -1.42 -6.55
N TRP A 111 -13.18 -0.24 -6.11
CA TRP A 111 -12.95 0.06 -4.70
C TRP A 111 -14.14 0.78 -4.04
N SER A 112 -15.36 0.49 -4.45
CA SER A 112 -16.55 1.13 -3.85
C SER A 112 -16.76 0.71 -2.39
N VAL A 113 -17.40 1.60 -1.63
CA VAL A 113 -17.88 1.31 -0.28
C VAL A 113 -18.80 0.10 -0.29
N ILE A 114 -18.52 -0.84 0.59
CA ILE A 114 -19.29 -2.06 0.80
C ILE A 114 -20.54 -1.70 1.60
N SER A 115 -21.69 -2.24 1.19
CA SER A 115 -22.95 -2.11 1.93
C SER A 115 -22.78 -2.65 3.34
N GLU A 116 -23.32 -1.95 4.35
CA GLU A 116 -23.10 -2.25 5.77
C GLU A 116 -23.31 -3.73 6.15
N SER A 117 -24.35 -4.38 5.62
CA SER A 117 -24.66 -5.79 5.88
C SER A 117 -23.67 -6.81 5.30
N LYS A 118 -22.74 -6.36 4.44
CA LYS A 118 -21.70 -7.19 3.80
C LYS A 118 -20.29 -6.84 4.25
N ARG A 119 -20.13 -5.85 5.13
CA ARG A 119 -18.82 -5.43 5.62
C ARG A 119 -18.24 -6.53 6.49
N ASP A 120 -17.02 -6.92 6.19
CA ASP A 120 -16.26 -7.81 7.05
C ASP A 120 -15.87 -7.08 8.35
N LYS A 121 -15.69 -7.85 9.42
CA LYS A 121 -15.21 -7.30 10.68
C LYS A 121 -13.75 -6.89 10.57
N ARG A 122 -13.36 -5.86 11.32
CA ARG A 122 -11.98 -5.38 11.44
C ARG A 122 -10.97 -6.51 11.68
N GLU A 123 -11.30 -7.44 12.59
CA GLU A 123 -10.43 -8.57 12.93
C GLU A 123 -10.29 -9.56 11.76
N THR A 124 -11.35 -9.75 10.98
CA THR A 124 -11.33 -10.60 9.77
C THR A 124 -10.44 -10.00 8.70
N ILE A 125 -10.56 -8.68 8.46
CA ILE A 125 -9.74 -7.93 7.51
C ILE A 125 -8.26 -8.02 7.92
N LYS A 126 -7.95 -7.73 9.19
CA LYS A 126 -6.59 -7.82 9.72
C LYS A 126 -6.01 -9.22 9.63
N ALA A 127 -6.77 -10.25 10.01
CA ALA A 127 -6.31 -11.64 9.96
C ALA A 127 -5.97 -12.09 8.53
N ALA A 128 -6.71 -11.63 7.53
CA ALA A 128 -6.41 -11.93 6.13
C ALA A 128 -5.09 -11.29 5.65
N ALA A 129 -4.86 -10.02 5.98
CA ALA A 129 -3.62 -9.31 5.65
C ALA A 129 -2.42 -9.93 6.37
N ASP A 130 -2.55 -10.25 7.66
CA ASP A 130 -1.49 -10.91 8.42
C ASP A 130 -1.17 -12.30 7.86
N ALA A 131 -2.18 -13.12 7.54
CA ALA A 131 -1.97 -14.42 6.91
C ALA A 131 -1.24 -14.29 5.56
N TYR A 132 -1.57 -13.28 4.75
CA TYR A 132 -0.89 -13.04 3.48
C TYR A 132 0.57 -12.64 3.70
N LEU A 133 0.84 -11.69 4.59
CA LEU A 133 2.20 -11.22 4.87
C LEU A 133 3.06 -12.29 5.56
N ASP A 134 2.45 -13.17 6.37
CA ASP A 134 3.12 -14.29 7.04
C ASP A 134 3.43 -15.45 6.10
N MET A 135 2.75 -15.58 4.95
CA MET A 135 2.97 -16.70 4.03
C MET A 135 4.40 -16.76 3.50
N TRP A 136 5.14 -15.65 3.53
CA TRP A 136 6.56 -15.59 3.15
C TRP A 136 7.45 -16.39 4.11
N SER A 137 7.18 -16.37 5.41
CA SER A 137 8.02 -17.02 6.42
C SER A 137 7.36 -18.20 7.14
N ASN A 138 6.08 -18.47 6.84
CA ASN A 138 5.28 -19.50 7.51
C ASN A 138 4.45 -20.32 6.51
N LYS A 139 4.84 -21.58 6.32
CA LYS A 139 4.18 -22.52 5.41
C LYS A 139 2.71 -22.79 5.77
N SER A 140 2.30 -22.65 7.03
CA SER A 140 0.90 -22.84 7.40
C SER A 140 0.03 -21.63 7.09
N ALA A 141 0.62 -20.44 6.98
CA ALA A 141 -0.13 -19.19 6.76
C ALA A 141 -0.77 -19.14 5.36
N ILE A 142 -0.13 -19.73 4.34
CA ILE A 142 -0.68 -19.80 2.96
C ILE A 142 -2.09 -20.41 2.90
N ASN A 143 -2.39 -21.37 3.79
CA ASN A 143 -3.69 -22.03 3.89
C ASN A 143 -4.74 -21.19 4.63
N ALA A 144 -4.29 -20.23 5.46
CA ALA A 144 -5.14 -19.30 6.17
C ALA A 144 -5.52 -18.07 5.33
N VAL A 145 -4.75 -17.76 4.27
CA VAL A 145 -5.08 -16.66 3.36
C VAL A 145 -6.44 -16.92 2.69
N PRO A 146 -7.43 -16.02 2.87
CA PRO A 146 -8.77 -16.25 2.35
C PRO A 146 -8.86 -15.84 0.88
N TRP A 147 -8.22 -16.59 -0.01
CA TRP A 147 -8.21 -16.33 -1.45
C TRP A 147 -9.64 -16.23 -2.03
N GLY A 148 -9.95 -15.13 -2.71
CA GLY A 148 -11.16 -14.97 -3.51
C GLY A 148 -10.98 -15.36 -4.97
N THR A 149 -12.09 -15.38 -5.70
CA THR A 149 -12.11 -15.48 -7.17
C THR A 149 -13.33 -14.70 -7.67
N PRO A 150 -13.15 -13.65 -8.48
CA PRO A 150 -11.86 -13.13 -8.96
C PRO A 150 -11.02 -12.46 -7.85
N CYS A 151 -9.69 -12.52 -7.97
CA CYS A 151 -8.74 -11.82 -7.11
C CYS A 151 -7.54 -11.37 -7.94
N ALA A 152 -7.05 -10.13 -7.79
CA ALA A 152 -5.83 -9.71 -8.48
C ALA A 152 -4.86 -8.98 -7.55
N ARG A 153 -3.56 -9.11 -7.85
CA ARG A 153 -2.51 -8.26 -7.28
C ARG A 153 -2.05 -7.26 -8.32
N LEU A 154 -1.92 -6.00 -7.92
CA LEU A 154 -1.19 -4.97 -8.62
C LEU A 154 0.14 -4.74 -7.88
N GLU A 155 1.16 -5.51 -8.27
CA GLU A 155 2.47 -5.54 -7.63
C GLU A 155 3.43 -4.59 -8.36
N GLY A 156 3.62 -3.39 -7.82
CA GLY A 156 4.20 -2.27 -8.57
C GLY A 156 3.31 -1.92 -9.77
N SER A 157 3.67 -2.40 -10.96
CA SER A 157 2.85 -2.29 -12.18
C SER A 157 2.40 -3.61 -12.80
N VAL A 158 2.84 -4.74 -12.22
CA VAL A 158 2.47 -6.07 -12.70
C VAL A 158 1.12 -6.46 -12.11
N TYR A 159 0.21 -6.88 -12.98
CA TYR A 159 -1.14 -7.26 -12.59
C TYR A 159 -1.34 -8.77 -12.77
N THR A 160 -1.74 -9.49 -11.71
CA THR A 160 -1.90 -10.97 -11.74
C THR A 160 -3.24 -11.40 -12.33
N GLY A 161 -3.61 -10.86 -13.49
CA GLY A 161 -4.91 -11.10 -14.10
C GLY A 161 -5.09 -10.34 -15.41
N ASN A 162 -6.33 -10.27 -15.87
CA ASN A 162 -6.73 -9.46 -17.03
C ASN A 162 -7.98 -8.58 -16.77
N GLY A 163 -8.43 -8.50 -15.51
CA GLY A 163 -9.66 -7.82 -15.11
C GLY A 163 -10.90 -8.71 -15.23
N GLY A 164 -10.71 -10.01 -15.49
CA GLY A 164 -11.76 -10.97 -15.73
C GLY A 164 -12.25 -11.69 -14.47
N PRO A 165 -13.34 -12.48 -14.57
CA PRO A 165 -13.89 -13.24 -13.44
C PRO A 165 -13.00 -14.39 -12.95
N ASN A 166 -11.96 -14.74 -13.72
CA ASN A 166 -11.03 -15.83 -13.42
C ASN A 166 -9.68 -15.34 -12.89
N ASP A 167 -9.53 -14.03 -12.61
CA ASP A 167 -8.30 -13.48 -12.05
C ASP A 167 -7.95 -14.19 -10.72
N SER A 168 -6.66 -14.38 -10.47
CA SER A 168 -6.15 -15.02 -9.26
C SER A 168 -4.98 -14.24 -8.66
N CYS A 169 -4.97 -14.08 -7.33
CA CYS A 169 -3.86 -13.48 -6.60
C CYS A 169 -2.71 -14.44 -6.30
N LYS A 170 -2.82 -15.71 -6.74
CA LYS A 170 -1.85 -16.77 -6.44
C LYS A 170 -0.61 -16.86 -7.35
N PRO A 171 -0.60 -16.38 -8.60
CA PRO A 171 0.62 -16.38 -9.40
C PRO A 171 1.75 -15.66 -8.66
N GLY A 172 2.94 -16.25 -8.62
CA GLY A 172 4.10 -15.67 -7.95
C GLY A 172 3.95 -15.47 -6.44
N ILE A 173 3.30 -16.39 -5.72
CA ILE A 173 3.39 -16.47 -4.25
C ILE A 173 4.54 -17.41 -3.85
N PRO A 174 5.17 -17.22 -2.67
CA PRO A 174 6.26 -18.08 -2.22
C PRO A 174 5.83 -19.54 -2.06
N THR A 175 6.67 -20.47 -2.51
CA THR A 175 6.36 -21.93 -2.52
C THR A 175 7.04 -22.74 -1.41
N ASN A 176 8.16 -22.24 -0.86
CA ASN A 176 8.87 -22.89 0.26
C ASN A 176 8.59 -22.21 1.62
N ASN A 177 8.11 -20.97 1.61
CA ASN A 177 7.66 -20.20 2.79
C ASN A 177 8.73 -20.12 3.89
N SER A 178 9.99 -19.98 3.48
CA SER A 178 11.17 -19.93 4.35
C SER A 178 11.93 -18.61 4.21
N GLN A 179 11.28 -17.58 3.65
CA GLN A 179 11.83 -16.25 3.50
C GLN A 179 11.87 -15.51 4.84
N ALA A 180 12.64 -14.43 4.90
CA ALA A 180 12.55 -13.48 6.02
C ALA A 180 11.14 -12.86 6.09
N PRO A 181 10.61 -12.60 7.29
CA PRO A 181 9.24 -12.12 7.47
C PRO A 181 9.04 -10.69 6.98
N ASN A 182 7.78 -10.32 6.69
CA ASN A 182 7.39 -8.92 6.58
C ASN A 182 7.20 -8.34 7.99
N SER A 183 8.10 -7.46 8.43
CA SER A 183 8.17 -6.95 9.81
C SER A 183 7.74 -5.48 9.93
N HIS A 184 7.72 -4.94 11.16
CA HIS A 184 7.38 -3.53 11.45
C HIS A 184 6.04 -3.07 10.84
N ARG A 185 5.04 -3.96 10.87
CA ARG A 185 3.72 -3.71 10.28
C ARG A 185 2.99 -2.57 10.99
N ARG A 186 2.50 -1.61 10.23
CA ARG A 186 1.71 -0.46 10.68
C ARG A 186 0.42 -0.45 9.89
N TYR A 187 -0.71 -0.50 10.59
CA TYR A 187 -2.01 -0.80 9.98
C TYR A 187 -2.90 0.43 9.92
N VAL A 188 -3.66 0.55 8.82
CA VAL A 188 -4.86 1.39 8.71
C VAL A 188 -5.96 0.49 8.17
N ILE A 189 -7.08 0.37 8.89
CA ILE A 189 -8.17 -0.54 8.53
C ILE A 189 -9.48 0.24 8.40
N ASP A 190 -10.20 0.02 7.30
CA ASP A 190 -11.49 0.63 7.01
C ASP A 190 -12.50 -0.46 6.60
N GLU A 191 -13.39 -0.82 7.53
CA GLU A 191 -14.44 -1.82 7.32
C GLU A 191 -15.44 -1.39 6.24
N SER A 192 -15.60 -0.10 6.00
CA SER A 192 -16.52 0.42 4.98
C SER A 192 -16.04 0.13 3.57
N TYR A 193 -14.73 0.12 3.36
CA TYR A 193 -14.10 -0.31 2.11
C TYR A 193 -13.71 -1.79 2.11
N GLY A 194 -13.83 -2.48 3.24
CA GLY A 194 -13.27 -3.82 3.43
C GLY A 194 -11.76 -3.82 3.23
N SER A 195 -11.09 -2.70 3.51
CA SER A 195 -9.69 -2.47 3.14
C SER A 195 -8.78 -2.40 4.36
N ILE A 196 -7.53 -2.80 4.17
CA ILE A 196 -6.43 -2.61 5.12
C ILE A 196 -5.14 -2.29 4.36
N ASP A 197 -4.51 -1.18 4.69
CA ASP A 197 -3.11 -0.93 4.33
C ASP A 197 -2.18 -1.36 5.46
N VAL A 198 -1.04 -1.92 5.06
CA VAL A 198 0.06 -2.31 5.93
C VAL A 198 1.35 -1.74 5.38
N LEU A 199 1.86 -0.67 6.00
CA LEU A 199 3.25 -0.27 5.82
C LEU A 199 4.15 -1.21 6.61
N CYS A 200 5.20 -1.72 5.98
CA CYS A 200 6.08 -2.72 6.58
C CYS A 200 7.53 -2.62 6.08
N ILE A 201 8.36 -3.55 6.54
CA ILE A 201 9.67 -3.85 5.96
C ILE A 201 9.58 -5.22 5.28
N PHE A 202 9.78 -5.26 3.97
CA PHE A 202 9.88 -6.50 3.21
C PHE A 202 11.31 -7.04 3.31
N GLU A 203 11.61 -7.74 4.41
CA GLU A 203 12.98 -8.17 4.74
C GLU A 203 13.60 -9.05 3.66
N HIS A 204 12.81 -9.96 3.08
CA HIS A 204 13.23 -10.83 1.99
C HIS A 204 13.69 -10.05 0.76
N LEU A 205 13.09 -8.88 0.50
CA LEU A 205 13.43 -8.02 -0.63
C LEU A 205 14.44 -6.94 -0.21
N ALA A 206 15.55 -7.37 0.40
CA ALA A 206 16.64 -6.51 0.87
C ALA A 206 16.21 -5.43 1.89
N ASN A 207 15.32 -5.78 2.82
CA ASN A 207 14.73 -4.85 3.79
C ASN A 207 14.05 -3.65 3.14
N ALA A 208 13.38 -3.86 1.99
CA ALA A 208 12.71 -2.80 1.27
C ALA A 208 11.59 -2.15 2.10
N PRO A 209 11.50 -0.80 2.11
CA PRO A 209 10.28 -0.11 2.50
C PRO A 209 9.13 -0.52 1.60
N ASP A 210 7.98 -0.83 2.21
CA ASP A 210 6.92 -1.51 1.50
C ASP A 210 5.53 -1.14 2.05
N SER A 211 4.54 -1.07 1.16
CA SER A 211 3.11 -0.95 1.46
C SER A 211 2.37 -2.09 0.79
N HIS A 212 1.50 -2.76 1.54
CA HIS A 212 0.50 -3.68 1.00
C HIS A 212 -0.90 -3.21 1.40
N GLU A 213 -1.73 -2.86 0.42
CA GLU A 213 -3.16 -2.64 0.64
C GLU A 213 -3.95 -3.87 0.18
N PHE A 214 -4.86 -4.34 1.02
CA PHE A 214 -5.71 -5.50 0.75
C PHE A 214 -7.18 -5.11 0.80
N ARG A 215 -7.93 -5.49 -0.23
CA ARG A 215 -9.41 -5.46 -0.23
C ARG A 215 -9.97 -6.84 0.04
N LEU A 216 -10.93 -6.91 0.96
CA LEU A 216 -11.78 -8.07 1.18
C LEU A 216 -13.22 -7.77 0.76
N GLU A 217 -13.87 -8.78 0.17
CA GLU A 217 -15.30 -8.79 -0.06
C GLU A 217 -15.88 -10.13 0.38
N ASN A 218 -16.84 -10.11 1.32
CA ASN A 218 -17.47 -11.30 1.89
C ASN A 218 -16.43 -12.30 2.46
N GLY A 219 -15.44 -11.78 3.17
CA GLY A 219 -14.39 -12.54 3.85
C GLY A 219 -13.34 -13.11 2.91
N LYS A 220 -13.26 -12.64 1.66
CA LYS A 220 -12.31 -13.13 0.64
C LYS A 220 -11.52 -11.99 0.01
N LEU A 221 -10.24 -12.22 -0.24
CA LEU A 221 -9.37 -11.26 -0.94
C LEU A 221 -9.89 -10.99 -2.35
N ARG A 222 -10.00 -9.71 -2.70
CA ARG A 222 -10.45 -9.21 -4.01
C ARG A 222 -9.33 -8.49 -4.76
N TYR A 223 -8.64 -7.57 -4.10
CA TYR A 223 -7.53 -6.80 -4.67
C TYR A 223 -6.38 -6.71 -3.67
N ILE A 224 -5.15 -6.67 -4.19
CA ILE A 224 -3.94 -6.44 -3.41
C ILE A 224 -3.09 -5.44 -4.17
N HIS A 225 -2.83 -4.26 -3.61
CA HIS A 225 -1.87 -3.32 -4.17
C HIS A 225 -0.57 -3.40 -3.39
N THR A 226 0.57 -3.36 -4.08
CA THR A 226 1.87 -3.24 -3.41
C THR A 226 2.70 -2.11 -3.98
N ILE A 227 3.40 -1.41 -3.08
CA ILE A 227 4.35 -0.35 -3.41
C ILE A 227 5.65 -0.69 -2.69
N THR A 228 6.67 -1.12 -3.44
CA THR A 228 7.89 -1.66 -2.85
C THR A 228 9.14 -0.93 -3.34
N LEU A 229 9.96 -0.43 -2.40
CA LEU A 229 11.24 0.22 -2.70
C LEU A 229 12.40 -0.78 -2.64
N ALA A 230 12.47 -1.64 -3.64
CA ALA A 230 13.67 -2.40 -3.98
C ALA A 230 14.18 -1.94 -5.36
N ASP A 231 15.51 -1.90 -5.54
CA ASP A 231 16.09 -1.62 -6.85
C ASP A 231 15.92 -2.86 -7.75
N SER A 232 15.11 -2.72 -8.81
CA SER A 232 14.86 -3.79 -9.78
C SER A 232 16.12 -4.28 -10.53
N ASN A 233 17.22 -3.51 -10.49
CA ASN A 233 18.49 -3.93 -11.09
C ASN A 233 19.32 -4.81 -10.13
N VAL A 234 19.07 -4.69 -8.82
CA VAL A 234 19.79 -5.42 -7.78
C VAL A 234 19.02 -6.67 -7.37
N VAL A 235 17.70 -6.54 -7.22
CA VAL A 235 16.81 -7.65 -6.90
C VAL A 235 16.10 -8.05 -8.18
N ARG A 236 16.29 -9.30 -8.63
CA ARG A 236 15.65 -9.81 -9.85
C ARG A 236 14.48 -10.73 -9.48
N PRO A 237 13.30 -10.61 -10.12
CA PRO A 237 12.16 -11.51 -9.92
C PRO A 237 12.52 -13.00 -10.00
N GLU A 238 13.32 -13.33 -11.01
CA GLU A 238 13.84 -14.67 -11.28
C GLU A 238 14.81 -15.21 -10.20
N LEU A 239 15.41 -14.35 -9.37
CA LEU A 239 16.31 -14.73 -8.28
C LEU A 239 15.67 -14.59 -6.89
N SER A 240 14.55 -13.88 -6.78
CA SER A 240 13.85 -13.66 -5.51
C SER A 240 12.96 -14.84 -5.08
N GLY A 241 12.85 -15.90 -5.90
CA GLY A 241 12.03 -17.07 -5.59
C GLY A 241 10.53 -16.77 -5.54
N ILE A 242 10.12 -15.74 -6.27
CA ILE A 242 8.75 -15.29 -6.50
C ILE A 242 8.30 -15.84 -7.85
#